data_AF-A0A257ZCM4-F1
#
_entry.id   AF-A0A257ZCM4-F1
#
_cell.length_a   1.000
_cell.length_b   1.000
_cell.length_c   1.000
_cell.angle_alpha   90.00
_cell.angle_beta   90.00
_cell.angle_gamma   90.00
#
_symmetry.space_group_name_H-M   'P 1'
#
loop_
_entity.id
_entity.type
_entity.pdbx_description
1 polymer ?
#
loop_
_entity_poly.entity_id
_entity_poly.type
_entity_poly.pdbx_seq_one_letter_code
_entity_poly.pdbx_strand_id
1 'polypeptide(L)'
;EAMHVLRAERGFIIVGQETDGTVTPDDLGLSGMVSKVKRDFVGKRSLSRPDMSLPDRKQLVGLLSADGRTVLDEGAQIVADTAQPVPMKMLGHVTSSYFSACLGHPVALALVSGGRARLGDTLHVTTPSGFAAAKVVAPVFFDAEGKRVNGAAEGALHA
;
A
#
# COMPACT_ATOMS: atom_id res chain seq x y z
N GLU A 1 3.85 -18.49 6.49
CA GLU A 1 4.16 -17.03 6.42
C GLU A 1 3.36 -16.18 7.39
N ALA A 2 3.77 -16.07 8.67
CA ALA A 2 3.10 -15.19 9.66
C ALA A 2 3.70 -13.78 9.71
N MET A 3 5.02 -13.66 9.53
CA MET A 3 5.73 -12.37 9.60
C MET A 3 5.25 -11.39 8.53
N HIS A 4 5.04 -11.86 7.30
CA HIS A 4 4.56 -11.04 6.19
C HIS A 4 3.16 -10.47 6.43
N VAL A 5 2.28 -11.22 7.10
CA VAL A 5 0.95 -10.75 7.47
C VAL A 5 1.04 -9.63 8.50
N LEU A 6 1.72 -9.88 9.62
CA LEU A 6 1.79 -8.94 10.75
C LEU A 6 2.41 -7.59 10.36
N ARG A 7 3.45 -7.61 9.51
CA ARG A 7 4.07 -6.36 9.03
C ARG A 7 3.16 -5.62 8.05
N ALA A 8 2.43 -6.35 7.19
CA ALA A 8 1.54 -5.74 6.20
C ALA A 8 0.32 -5.11 6.87
N GLU A 9 -0.22 -5.74 7.92
CA GLU A 9 -1.26 -5.14 8.78
C GLU A 9 -0.86 -3.77 9.33
N ARG A 10 0.43 -3.60 9.65
CA ARG A 10 1.01 -2.32 10.13
C ARG A 10 1.47 -1.39 9.03
N GLY A 11 1.40 -1.79 7.76
CA GLY A 11 1.88 -1.00 6.62
C GLY A 11 3.40 -0.92 6.50
N PHE A 12 4.14 -1.82 7.15
CA PHE A 12 5.59 -1.88 6.99
C PHE A 12 5.97 -2.53 5.66
N ILE A 13 6.98 -1.96 5.02
CA ILE A 13 7.50 -2.43 3.74
C ILE A 13 8.43 -3.64 3.94
N ILE A 14 8.55 -4.45 2.89
CA ILE A 14 9.71 -5.31 2.68
C ILE A 14 10.46 -4.78 1.45
N VAL A 15 11.76 -4.51 1.62
CA VAL A 15 12.63 -4.14 0.51
C VAL A 15 12.70 -5.32 -0.46
N GLY A 16 12.42 -5.05 -1.74
CA GLY A 16 12.29 -6.06 -2.80
C GLY A 16 10.85 -6.48 -3.07
N GLN A 17 9.89 -6.14 -2.19
CA GLN A 17 8.47 -6.46 -2.36
C GLN A 17 7.65 -5.18 -2.59
N GLU A 18 7.72 -4.21 -1.68
CA GLU A 18 7.16 -2.86 -1.90
C GLU A 18 8.12 -1.93 -2.66
N THR A 19 9.32 -2.42 -2.97
CA THR A 19 10.34 -1.63 -3.67
C THR A 19 10.95 -2.44 -4.81
N ASP A 20 11.00 -1.85 -6.00
CA ASP A 20 11.53 -2.46 -7.23
C ASP A 20 12.74 -1.71 -7.81
N GLY A 21 13.35 -0.82 -7.00
CA GLY A 21 14.43 0.08 -7.43
C GLY A 21 13.96 1.41 -8.04
N THR A 22 12.66 1.57 -8.30
CA THR A 22 12.08 2.84 -8.79
C THR A 22 11.37 3.66 -7.69
N VAL A 23 11.18 3.03 -6.54
CA VAL A 23 10.42 3.55 -5.39
C VAL A 23 11.31 4.39 -4.47
N THR A 24 10.85 5.59 -4.15
CA THR A 24 11.52 6.51 -3.22
C THR A 24 10.90 6.44 -1.82
N PRO A 25 11.56 7.01 -0.79
CA PRO A 25 10.93 7.16 0.52
C PRO A 25 9.61 7.94 0.49
N ASP A 26 9.44 8.93 -0.39
CA ASP A 26 8.16 9.65 -0.50
C ASP A 26 7.05 8.77 -1.04
N ASP A 27 7.35 7.96 -2.05
CA ASP A 27 6.42 7.01 -2.64
C ASP A 27 5.87 6.05 -1.56
N LEU A 28 6.69 5.68 -0.58
CA LEU A 28 6.31 4.82 0.55
C LEU A 28 5.65 5.55 1.73
N GLY A 29 5.45 6.87 1.65
CA GLY A 29 4.96 7.68 2.78
C GLY A 29 5.99 7.90 3.89
N LEU A 30 7.27 7.63 3.63
CA LEU A 30 8.40 7.77 4.55
C LEU A 30 9.17 9.08 4.37
N SER A 31 8.58 10.09 3.73
CA SER A 31 9.18 11.42 3.53
C SER A 31 9.63 12.09 4.83
N GLY A 32 8.95 11.81 5.95
CA GLY A 32 9.34 12.31 7.27
C GLY A 32 10.68 11.74 7.77
N MET A 33 11.12 10.59 7.26
CA MET A 33 12.40 9.96 7.61
C MET A 33 13.58 10.52 6.79
N VAL A 34 13.31 11.33 5.76
CA VAL A 34 14.34 11.94 4.92
C VAL A 34 14.80 13.25 5.54
N SER A 35 16.09 13.34 5.88
CA SER A 35 16.65 14.54 6.51
C SER A 35 16.63 15.75 5.58
N LYS A 36 15.93 16.81 5.98
CA LYS A 36 15.94 18.11 5.29
C LYS A 36 17.11 19.00 5.72
N VAL A 37 17.62 18.80 6.95
CA VAL A 37 18.62 19.66 7.60
C VAL A 37 20.06 19.26 7.30
N LYS A 38 20.35 17.95 7.14
CA LYS A 38 21.71 17.50 6.78
C LYS A 38 22.08 18.09 5.43
N ARG A 39 23.28 18.66 5.30
CA ARG A 39 23.74 19.27 4.03
C ARG A 39 23.61 18.29 2.86
N ASP A 40 24.14 17.08 3.00
CA ASP A 40 24.12 16.05 1.96
C ASP A 40 24.08 14.62 2.53
N PHE A 41 23.60 13.68 1.71
CA PHE A 41 23.67 12.22 1.91
C PHE A 41 23.48 11.51 0.56
N VAL A 42 23.92 10.27 0.45
CA VAL A 42 23.83 9.49 -0.80
C VAL A 42 22.37 9.41 -1.28
N GLY A 43 22.13 9.89 -2.51
CA GLY A 43 20.80 9.93 -3.13
C GLY A 43 20.03 11.24 -2.96
N LYS A 44 20.41 12.13 -2.01
CA LYS A 44 19.68 13.38 -1.74
C LYS A 44 19.50 14.26 -2.98
N ARG A 45 20.55 14.41 -3.78
CA ARG A 45 20.53 15.20 -5.02
C ARG A 45 19.52 14.68 -6.03
N SER A 46 19.30 13.37 -6.10
CA SER A 46 18.36 12.77 -7.06
C SER A 46 16.91 13.09 -6.70
N LEU A 47 16.60 13.22 -5.40
CA LEU A 47 15.25 13.54 -4.90
C LEU A 47 14.74 14.93 -5.34
N SER A 48 15.61 15.82 -5.80
CA SER A 48 15.22 17.15 -6.32
C SER A 48 15.01 17.18 -7.84
N ARG A 49 15.09 16.04 -8.53
CA ARG A 49 14.83 15.98 -9.98
C ARG A 49 13.33 16.16 -10.26
N PRO A 50 12.94 16.74 -11.42
CA PRO A 50 11.53 16.97 -11.76
C PRO A 50 10.65 15.71 -11.66
N ASP A 51 11.19 14.55 -12.07
CA ASP A 51 10.49 13.26 -12.01
C ASP A 51 10.08 12.82 -10.59
N MET A 52 10.81 13.30 -9.57
CA MET A 52 10.51 12.99 -8.17
C MET A 52 9.38 13.86 -7.61
N SER A 53 8.97 14.90 -8.34
CA SER A 53 7.88 15.81 -7.98
C SER A 53 6.59 15.58 -8.77
N LEU A 54 6.57 14.57 -9.65
CA LEU A 54 5.39 14.24 -10.44
C LEU A 54 4.23 13.81 -9.52
N PRO A 55 3.00 14.32 -9.73
CA PRO A 55 1.87 14.02 -8.86
C PRO A 55 1.36 12.57 -9.03
N ASP A 56 1.70 11.93 -10.15
CA ASP A 56 1.22 10.62 -10.56
C ASP A 56 2.25 9.50 -10.34
N ARG A 57 3.33 9.76 -9.57
CA ARG A 57 4.22 8.70 -9.07
C ARG A 57 3.41 7.62 -8.36
N LYS A 58 3.87 6.37 -8.45
CA LYS A 58 3.25 5.26 -7.73
C LYS A 58 3.54 5.41 -6.24
N GLN A 59 2.48 5.44 -5.45
CA GLN A 59 2.53 5.66 -4.01
C GLN A 59 1.96 4.43 -3.30
N LEU A 60 2.55 4.08 -2.16
CA LEU A 60 2.11 2.98 -1.32
C LEU A 60 0.74 3.32 -0.71
N VAL A 61 -0.22 2.43 -0.95
CA VAL A 61 -1.57 2.49 -0.41
C VAL A 61 -1.99 1.12 0.09
N GLY A 62 -3.04 1.10 0.92
CA GLY A 62 -3.76 -0.13 1.24
C GLY A 62 -4.92 -0.36 0.27
N LEU A 63 -5.29 -1.63 0.10
CA LEU A 63 -6.46 -2.07 -0.63
C LEU A 63 -7.30 -3.01 0.23
N LEU A 64 -8.61 -2.80 0.22
CA LEU A 64 -9.60 -3.69 0.82
C LEU A 64 -10.54 -4.17 -0.28
N SER A 65 -10.60 -5.48 -0.50
CA SER A 65 -11.55 -6.09 -1.45
C SER A 65 -12.98 -5.71 -1.07
N ALA A 66 -13.78 -5.27 -2.05
CA ALA A 66 -15.12 -4.76 -1.81
C ALA A 66 -16.08 -5.82 -1.24
N ASP A 67 -15.79 -7.10 -1.50
CA ASP A 67 -16.54 -8.24 -0.96
C ASP A 67 -16.10 -8.66 0.46
N GLY A 68 -15.02 -8.08 0.98
CA GLY A 68 -14.41 -8.42 2.26
C GLY A 68 -13.86 -9.85 2.37
N ARG A 69 -13.73 -10.57 1.25
CA ARG A 69 -13.42 -12.01 1.23
C ARG A 69 -12.30 -12.37 0.26
N THR A 70 -12.21 -11.68 -0.87
CA THR A 70 -11.20 -11.96 -1.88
C THR A 70 -9.82 -11.55 -1.39
N VAL A 71 -8.89 -12.50 -1.31
CA VAL A 71 -7.46 -12.21 -1.19
C VAL A 71 -6.96 -11.88 -2.60
N LEU A 72 -6.49 -10.66 -2.80
CA LEU A 72 -5.99 -10.21 -4.11
C LEU A 72 -4.68 -10.95 -4.45
N ASP A 73 -4.40 -11.18 -5.72
CA ASP A 73 -3.14 -11.80 -6.12
C ASP A 73 -1.97 -10.81 -6.04
N GLU A 74 -0.85 -11.20 -5.45
CA GLU A 74 0.38 -10.40 -5.50
C GLU A 74 0.87 -10.28 -6.96
N GLY A 75 1.29 -9.07 -7.36
CA GLY A 75 1.63 -8.74 -8.75
C GLY A 75 0.43 -8.40 -9.64
N ALA A 76 -0.81 -8.58 -9.15
CA ALA A 76 -2.01 -8.23 -9.90
C ALA A 76 -2.03 -6.76 -10.29
N GLN A 77 -2.55 -6.53 -11.48
CA GLN A 77 -2.56 -5.26 -12.18
C GLN A 77 -3.80 -4.44 -11.78
N ILE A 78 -3.63 -3.14 -11.53
CA ILE A 78 -4.70 -2.25 -11.03
C ILE A 78 -5.13 -1.25 -12.10
N VAL A 79 -6.42 -1.20 -12.42
CA VAL A 79 -7.02 -0.27 -13.39
C VAL A 79 -8.13 0.57 -12.76
N ALA A 80 -8.40 1.73 -13.36
CA ALA A 80 -9.51 2.61 -12.93
C ALA A 80 -10.87 2.00 -13.30
N ASP A 81 -11.00 1.57 -14.55
CA ASP A 81 -12.23 1.06 -15.16
C ASP A 81 -11.94 -0.24 -15.93
N THR A 82 -12.82 -1.22 -15.78
CA THR A 82 -12.73 -2.54 -16.42
C THR A 82 -13.16 -2.51 -17.89
N ALA A 83 -13.89 -1.47 -18.31
CA ALA A 83 -14.36 -1.29 -19.69
C ALA A 83 -13.39 -0.46 -20.56
N GLN A 84 -12.16 -0.21 -20.09
CA GLN A 84 -11.17 0.54 -20.87
C GLN A 84 -10.83 -0.14 -22.20
N PRO A 85 -10.59 0.63 -23.27
CA PRO A 85 -10.10 0.09 -24.53
C PRO A 85 -8.73 -0.57 -24.35
N VAL A 86 -8.45 -1.61 -25.12
CA VAL A 86 -7.15 -2.30 -25.13
C VAL A 86 -6.18 -1.52 -26.02
N PRO A 87 -4.94 -1.22 -25.58
CA PRO A 87 -4.35 -1.57 -24.28
C PRO A 87 -4.84 -0.68 -23.12
N MET A 88 -5.18 -1.30 -22.00
CA MET A 88 -5.68 -0.59 -20.81
C MET A 88 -4.55 0.20 -20.11
N LYS A 89 -4.89 1.37 -19.56
CA LYS A 89 -3.95 2.13 -18.74
C LYS A 89 -3.84 1.50 -17.36
N MET A 90 -2.65 1.02 -17.03
CA MET A 90 -2.33 0.50 -15.71
C MET A 90 -2.04 1.62 -14.72
N LEU A 91 -2.68 1.59 -13.56
CA LEU A 91 -2.42 2.53 -12.47
C LEU A 91 -1.32 2.03 -11.53
N GLY A 92 -1.12 0.72 -11.44
CA GLY A 92 -0.31 0.16 -10.37
C GLY A 92 -0.40 -1.35 -10.29
N HIS A 93 0.12 -1.88 -9.19
CA HIS A 93 0.05 -3.30 -8.90
C HIS A 93 -0.03 -3.56 -7.40
N VAL A 94 -0.59 -4.73 -7.05
CA VAL A 94 -0.57 -5.27 -5.69
C VAL A 94 0.85 -5.76 -5.39
N THR A 95 1.42 -5.34 -4.26
CA THR A 95 2.78 -5.76 -3.83
C THR A 95 2.72 -6.86 -2.78
N SER A 96 1.70 -6.82 -1.92
CA SER A 96 1.50 -7.78 -0.83
C SER A 96 0.02 -8.02 -0.60
N SER A 97 -0.39 -9.25 -0.33
CA SER A 97 -1.80 -9.56 -0.08
C SER A 97 -1.99 -10.79 0.80
N TYR A 98 -2.77 -10.63 1.86
CA TYR A 98 -2.95 -11.67 2.89
C TYR A 98 -4.37 -11.67 3.45
N PHE A 99 -4.79 -12.82 3.97
CA PHE A 99 -5.88 -12.88 4.93
C PHE A 99 -5.36 -12.53 6.33
N SER A 100 -5.90 -11.47 6.95
CA SER A 100 -5.54 -11.07 8.32
C SER A 100 -6.43 -11.80 9.32
N ALA A 101 -5.82 -12.65 10.15
CA ALA A 101 -6.53 -13.27 11.28
C ALA A 101 -6.89 -12.26 12.37
N CYS A 102 -6.11 -11.18 12.53
CA CYS A 102 -6.37 -10.14 13.52
C CYS A 102 -7.56 -9.24 13.14
N LEU A 103 -7.79 -9.02 11.85
CA LEU A 103 -8.87 -8.18 11.32
C LEU A 103 -10.08 -8.98 10.83
N GLY A 104 -9.92 -10.28 10.57
CA GLY A 104 -10.98 -11.17 10.09
C GLY A 104 -11.33 -11.00 8.60
N HIS A 105 -10.50 -10.28 7.84
CA HIS A 105 -10.69 -10.03 6.42
C HIS A 105 -9.35 -9.89 5.67
N PRO A 106 -9.33 -10.00 4.32
CA PRO A 106 -8.14 -9.73 3.53
C PRO A 106 -7.67 -8.28 3.61
N VAL A 107 -6.35 -8.09 3.53
CA VAL A 107 -5.68 -6.81 3.41
C VAL A 107 -4.58 -6.91 2.36
N ALA A 108 -4.37 -5.84 1.60
CA ALA A 108 -3.32 -5.81 0.59
C ALA A 108 -2.63 -4.45 0.53
N LEU A 109 -1.32 -4.46 0.27
CA LEU A 109 -0.55 -3.27 -0.06
C LEU A 109 -0.37 -3.19 -1.58
N ALA A 110 -0.33 -1.96 -2.09
CA ALA A 110 -0.18 -1.71 -3.51
C ALA A 110 0.58 -0.41 -3.78
N LEU A 111 1.24 -0.37 -4.94
CA LEU A 111 1.83 0.84 -5.49
C LEU A 111 0.91 1.38 -6.58
N VAL A 112 0.25 2.50 -6.32
CA VAL A 112 -0.77 3.10 -7.20
C VAL A 112 -0.37 4.51 -7.62
N SER A 113 -0.43 4.79 -8.91
CA SER A 113 -0.19 6.12 -9.50
C SER A 113 -1.11 7.18 -8.89
N GLY A 114 -0.51 8.16 -8.24
CA GLY A 114 -1.23 9.19 -7.47
C GLY A 114 -2.04 8.61 -6.30
N GLY A 115 -1.62 7.48 -5.73
CA GLY A 115 -2.39 6.67 -4.79
C GLY A 115 -2.97 7.45 -3.60
N ARG A 116 -2.24 8.41 -3.04
CA ARG A 116 -2.74 9.23 -1.91
C ARG A 116 -3.92 10.12 -2.29
N ALA A 117 -3.98 10.59 -3.54
CA ALA A 117 -5.12 11.38 -4.03
C ALA A 117 -6.35 10.50 -4.33
N ARG A 118 -6.21 9.17 -4.27
CA ARG A 118 -7.26 8.19 -4.55
C ARG A 118 -7.82 7.54 -3.29
N LEU A 119 -7.45 8.01 -2.11
CA LEU A 119 -7.97 7.45 -0.86
C LEU A 119 -9.50 7.55 -0.82
N GLY A 120 -10.17 6.41 -0.64
CA GLY A 120 -11.62 6.30 -0.69
C GLY A 120 -12.18 5.84 -2.05
N ASP A 121 -11.40 5.94 -3.13
CA ASP A 121 -11.80 5.48 -4.46
C ASP A 121 -11.92 3.96 -4.51
N THR A 122 -12.73 3.46 -5.44
CA THR A 122 -12.75 2.05 -5.83
C THR A 122 -11.94 1.87 -7.11
N LEU A 123 -10.98 0.95 -7.08
CA LEU A 123 -10.20 0.51 -8.23
C LEU A 123 -10.47 -0.96 -8.52
N HIS A 124 -10.01 -1.44 -9.68
CA HIS A 124 -10.24 -2.80 -10.14
C HIS A 124 -8.91 -3.53 -10.30
N VAL A 125 -8.80 -4.67 -9.63
CA VAL A 125 -7.60 -5.51 -9.59
C VAL A 125 -7.85 -6.71 -10.48
N THR A 126 -6.94 -7.01 -11.41
CA THR A 126 -7.06 -8.18 -12.29
C THR A 126 -7.04 -9.48 -11.50
N THR A 127 -7.90 -10.41 -11.87
CA THR A 127 -7.91 -11.80 -11.37
C THR A 127 -7.90 -12.76 -12.57
N PRO A 128 -7.65 -14.07 -12.36
CA PRO A 128 -7.75 -15.05 -13.45
C PRO A 128 -9.14 -15.12 -14.12
N SER A 129 -10.19 -14.68 -13.43
CA SER A 129 -11.58 -14.72 -13.90
C SER A 129 -12.17 -13.35 -14.29
N GLY A 130 -11.38 -12.27 -14.21
CA GLY A 130 -11.83 -10.92 -14.53
C GLY A 130 -11.21 -9.88 -13.61
N PHE A 131 -12.05 -9.20 -12.83
CA PHE A 131 -11.63 -8.12 -11.94
C PHE A 131 -12.29 -8.23 -10.56
N ALA A 132 -11.52 -7.94 -9.51
CA ALA A 132 -12.03 -7.70 -8.16
C ALA A 132 -12.03 -6.19 -7.88
N ALA A 133 -13.15 -5.65 -7.42
CA ALA A 133 -13.22 -4.28 -6.95
C ALA A 133 -12.53 -4.17 -5.57
N ALA A 134 -11.71 -3.15 -5.38
CA ALA A 134 -11.01 -2.89 -4.14
C ALA A 134 -11.04 -1.39 -3.79
N LYS A 135 -11.34 -1.09 -2.52
CA LYS A 135 -11.30 0.27 -1.99
C LYS A 135 -9.87 0.65 -1.62
N VAL A 136 -9.43 1.81 -2.07
CA VAL A 136 -8.15 2.39 -1.71
C VAL A 136 -8.25 3.00 -0.31
N VAL A 137 -7.35 2.59 0.58
CA VAL A 137 -7.27 3.04 1.97
C VAL A 137 -5.84 3.41 2.37
N ALA A 138 -5.66 3.97 3.56
CA ALA A 138 -4.32 4.16 4.10
C ALA A 138 -3.60 2.80 4.25
N PRO A 139 -2.28 2.72 4.06
CA PRO A 139 -1.55 1.45 4.07
C PRO A 139 -1.41 0.81 5.48
N VAL A 140 -2.05 1.37 6.51
CA VAL A 140 -2.01 0.86 7.89
C VAL A 140 -3.41 0.39 8.27
N PHE A 141 -3.57 -0.92 8.49
CA PHE A 141 -4.85 -1.55 8.75
C PHE A 141 -5.09 -1.83 10.23
N PHE A 142 -4.01 -2.00 10.99
CA PHE A 142 -4.05 -2.36 12.40
C PHE A 142 -3.24 -1.38 13.25
N ASP A 143 -3.85 -0.94 14.36
CA ASP A 143 -3.21 -0.10 15.39
C ASP A 143 -2.47 1.12 14.82
N ALA A 144 -3.16 1.91 13.99
CA ALA A 144 -2.61 3.11 13.36
C ALA A 144 -2.13 4.16 14.38
N GLU A 145 -2.77 4.21 15.55
CA GLU A 145 -2.38 5.10 16.67
C GLU A 145 -1.21 4.54 17.50
N GLY A 146 -0.78 3.29 17.27
CA GLY A 146 0.35 2.70 17.97
C GLY A 146 0.12 2.39 19.44
N LYS A 147 -1.13 2.20 19.89
CA LYS A 147 -1.49 1.97 21.30
C LYS A 147 -0.87 0.70 21.87
N ARG A 148 -0.55 -0.28 21.01
CA ARG A 148 -0.06 -1.61 21.42
C ARG A 148 1.46 -1.74 21.41
N VAL A 149 2.21 -0.68 21.11
CA VAL A 149 3.67 -0.73 20.94
C VAL A 149 4.43 -1.14 22.22
N ASN A 150 3.92 -0.79 23.39
CA ASN A 150 4.55 -1.05 24.69
C ASN A 150 3.90 -2.23 25.46
N GLY A 151 3.10 -3.06 24.78
CA GLY A 151 2.49 -4.24 25.41
C GLY A 151 1.21 -3.97 26.22
N ALA A 152 0.64 -2.78 26.17
CA ALA A 152 -0.65 -2.49 26.81
C ALA A 152 -1.82 -2.90 25.90
N ALA A 153 -2.58 -3.91 26.33
CA ALA A 153 -3.97 -4.07 25.91
C ALA A 153 -4.84 -3.30 26.91
N GLU A 154 -5.52 -2.25 26.46
CA GLU A 154 -6.65 -1.74 27.23
C GLU A 154 -7.70 -2.86 27.30
N GLY A 155 -7.91 -3.36 28.52
CA GLY A 155 -9.07 -4.06 29.04
C GLY A 155 -9.89 -4.94 28.09
N ALA A 156 -9.55 -6.22 28.00
CA ALA A 156 -10.58 -7.24 27.98
C ALA A 156 -11.05 -7.46 29.43
N LEU A 157 -11.84 -6.52 29.97
CA LEU A 157 -12.70 -6.82 31.12
C LEU A 157 -13.89 -7.60 30.57
N HIS A 158 -13.70 -8.90 30.39
CA HIS A 158 -14.81 -9.84 30.50
C HIS A 158 -14.86 -10.31 31.95
N ALA A 159 -15.74 -9.67 32.71
CA ALA A 159 -16.37 -10.16 33.92
C ALA A 159 -17.87 -9.89 33.78
#